data_AF-X0YYQ9-F1
#
_entry.id   AF-X0YYQ9-F1
#
_cell.length_a   1.000
_cell.length_b   1.000
_cell.length_c   1.000
_cell.angle_alpha   90.00
_cell.angle_beta   90.00
_cell.angle_gamma   90.00
#
_symmetry.space_group_name_H-M   'P 1'
#
loop_
_entity.id
_entity.type
_entity.pdbx_description
1 polymer ?
#
loop_
_entity_poly.entity_id
_entity_poly.type
_entity_poly.pdbx_seq_one_letter_code
_entity_poly.pdbx_strand_id
1 'polypeptide(L)' 'MPRKKSAKKEEGTQPEINIGIVGHVDHGKTTLLERLSGKWADTHSEEMKRGITIRLGYADVTFRKC' A
#
# COMPACT_ATOMS: atom_id res chain seq x y z
N MET A 1 24.04 -26.32 -14.76
CA MET A 1 23.78 -25.34 -13.68
C MET A 1 22.34 -24.86 -13.75
N PRO A 2 21.44 -25.26 -12.84
CA PRO A 2 20.05 -24.86 -12.89
C PRO A 2 19.87 -23.43 -12.34
N ARG A 3 19.30 -22.53 -13.16
CA ARG A 3 18.93 -21.16 -12.78
C ARG A 3 17.90 -21.22 -11.65
N LYS A 4 18.19 -20.53 -10.53
CA LYS A 4 17.25 -20.30 -9.42
C LYS A 4 15.93 -19.78 -10.00
N LYS A 5 14.83 -20.53 -9.82
CA LYS A 5 13.48 -20.07 -10.12
C LYS A 5 13.14 -18.98 -9.09
N SER A 6 13.24 -17.73 -9.53
CA SER A 6 12.68 -16.57 -8.83
C SER A 6 11.21 -16.86 -8.56
N ALA A 7 10.79 -16.74 -7.29
CA ALA A 7 9.42 -16.95 -6.87
C ALA A 7 8.45 -16.21 -7.81
N LYS A 8 7.54 -16.95 -8.44
CA LYS A 8 6.47 -16.38 -9.25
C LYS A 8 5.64 -15.47 -8.33
N LYS A 9 5.76 -14.15 -8.51
CA LYS A 9 4.78 -13.20 -8.00
C LYS A 9 3.49 -13.50 -8.75
N GLU A 10 2.39 -13.75 -8.05
CA GLU A 10 1.08 -13.98 -8.69
C GLU A 10 0.76 -12.77 -9.58
N GLU A 11 0.96 -12.92 -10.88
CA GLU A 11 0.43 -12.00 -11.88
C GLU A 11 -1.04 -12.36 -12.10
N GLY A 12 -1.93 -11.37 -11.98
CA GLY A 12 -3.14 -11.37 -12.81
C GLY A 12 -4.49 -11.21 -12.13
N THR A 13 -4.68 -10.25 -11.24
CA THR A 13 -6.02 -9.64 -11.08
C THR A 13 -5.84 -8.15 -10.88
N GLN A 14 -6.39 -7.35 -11.79
CA GLN A 14 -6.42 -5.90 -11.63
C GLN A 14 -7.35 -5.59 -10.43
N PRO A 15 -7.03 -4.57 -9.61
CA PRO A 15 -7.93 -4.15 -8.55
C PRO A 15 -9.25 -3.69 -9.19
N GLU A 16 -10.32 -4.40 -8.88
CA GLU A 16 -11.67 -4.11 -9.39
C GLU A 16 -12.31 -2.94 -8.63
N ILE A 17 -11.82 -2.65 -7.43
CA ILE A 17 -12.40 -1.66 -6.50
C ILE A 17 -11.30 -0.79 -5.92
N ASN A 18 -11.53 0.53 -5.93
CA ASN A 18 -10.71 1.51 -5.23
C ASN A 18 -11.39 1.89 -3.90
N ILE A 19 -10.66 1.80 -2.79
CA ILE A 19 -11.14 2.19 -1.47
C ILE A 19 -10.35 3.42 -1.02
N GLY A 20 -11.03 4.56 -0.87
CA GLY A 20 -10.45 5.78 -0.34
C GLY A 20 -10.53 5.83 1.18
N ILE A 21 -9.40 6.03 1.87
CA ILE A 21 -9.37 6.23 3.32
C ILE A 21 -9.36 7.74 3.59
N VAL A 22 -10.41 8.25 4.24
CA VAL A 22 -10.57 9.68 4.58
C VAL A 22 -10.77 9.85 6.09
N GLY A 23 -10.46 11.05 6.62
CA GLY A 23 -10.53 11.34 8.05
C GLY A 23 -9.72 12.58 8.44
N HIS A 24 -9.82 12.99 9.71
CA HIS A 24 -9.10 14.14 10.26
C HIS A 24 -7.57 13.94 10.28
N VAL A 25 -6.81 15.03 10.41
CA VAL A 25 -5.34 14.97 10.51
C VAL A 25 -4.93 14.07 11.68
N ASP A 26 -3.82 13.35 11.53
CA ASP A 26 -3.27 12.43 12.55
C ASP A 26 -4.13 11.24 12.98
N HIS A 27 -5.25 10.96 12.29
CA HIS A 27 -6.05 9.75 12.54
C HIS A 27 -5.42 8.43 12.02
N GLY A 28 -4.12 8.42 11.68
CA GLY A 28 -3.42 7.20 11.28
C GLY A 28 -3.88 6.58 9.96
N LYS A 29 -4.39 7.38 9.02
CA LYS A 29 -4.86 6.90 7.70
C LYS A 29 -3.77 6.13 6.93
N THR A 30 -2.55 6.66 6.91
CA THR A 30 -1.39 5.99 6.29
C THR A 30 -1.08 4.68 7.00
N THR A 31 -1.11 4.66 8.34
CA THR A 31 -0.86 3.46 9.15
C THR A 31 -1.90 2.36 8.89
N LEU A 32 -3.17 2.73 8.71
CA LEU A 32 -4.22 1.77 8.35
C LEU A 32 -3.95 1.14 6.98
N LEU A 33 -3.54 1.96 6.01
CA LEU A 33 -3.20 1.50 4.66
C LEU A 33 -1.98 0.57 4.66
N GLU A 34 -0.97 0.86 5.47
CA GLU A 34 0.18 -0.03 5.68
C GLU A 34 -0.25 -1.38 6.25
N ARG A 35 -1.12 -1.39 7.27
CA ARG A 35 -1.59 -2.65 7.89
C ARG A 35 -2.43 -3.52 6.97
N LEU A 36 -3.19 -2.90 6.06
CA LEU A 36 -4.03 -3.61 5.09
C LEU A 36 -3.24 -4.11 3.87
N SER A 37 -2.35 -3.28 3.33
CA SER A 37 -1.61 -3.59 2.10
C SER A 37 -0.21 -4.19 2.33
N GLY A 38 0.34 -4.02 3.53
CA GLY A 38 1.76 -4.30 3.82
C GLY A 38 2.72 -3.30 3.19
N LYS A 39 2.23 -2.21 2.58
CA LYS A 39 3.04 -1.20 1.89
C LYS A 39 2.83 0.18 2.48
N TRP A 40 3.93 0.85 2.81
CA TRP A 40 3.90 2.25 3.22
C TRP A 40 3.65 3.16 2.01
N ALA A 41 2.59 3.97 2.07
CA ALA A 41 2.16 4.82 0.97
C ALA A 41 2.93 6.16 0.87
N ASP A 42 3.43 6.69 1.99
CA ASP A 42 4.18 7.95 2.01
C ASP A 42 5.61 7.68 1.54
N THR A 43 5.77 7.63 0.23
CA THR A 43 7.04 7.33 -0.43
C THR A 43 7.97 8.54 -0.50
N HIS A 44 7.45 9.75 -0.26
CA HIS A 44 8.24 10.97 -0.33
C HIS A 44 8.87 11.32 1.02
N SER A 45 10.18 11.57 0.98
CA SER A 45 10.95 11.97 2.16
C SER A 45 10.47 13.29 2.78
N GLU A 46 9.84 14.18 2.00
CA GLU A 46 9.21 15.41 2.50
C GLU A 46 7.90 15.17 3.24
N GLU A 47 7.13 14.14 2.87
CA GLU A 47 5.89 13.72 3.55
C GLU A 47 6.23 13.20 4.95
N MET A 48 7.23 12.32 5.04
CA MET A 48 7.72 11.79 6.32
C MET A 48 8.30 12.86 7.24
N LYS A 49 9.06 13.82 6.68
CA LYS A 49 9.68 14.89 7.49
C LYS A 49 8.66 15.91 8.02
N ARG A 50 7.57 16.13 7.31
CA ARG A 50 6.55 17.13 7.66
C ARG A 50 5.30 16.53 8.31
N GLY A 51 5.17 15.20 8.34
CA GLY A 51 3.99 14.52 8.90
C GLY A 51 2.71 14.79 8.11
N ILE A 52 2.82 15.22 6.85
CA ILE A 52 1.69 15.57 5.99
C ILE A 52 1.71 14.72 4.72
N THR A 53 0.54 14.28 4.30
CA THR A 53 0.35 13.61 3.01
C THR A 53 0.31 14.67 1.91
N ILE A 54 1.32 14.70 1.03
CA ILE A 54 1.43 15.68 -0.06
C ILE A 54 0.85 15.09 -1.35
N ARG A 55 0.98 13.77 -1.53
CA ARG A 55 0.48 13.03 -2.69
C ARG A 55 -0.51 11.94 -2.30
N LEU A 56 -1.39 11.60 -3.23
CA LEU A 56 -2.26 10.44 -3.11
C LEU A 56 -1.40 9.17 -3.14
N GLY A 57 -1.25 8.53 -1.99
CA GLY A 57 -0.63 7.22 -1.87
C GLY A 57 -1.57 6.11 -2.31
N TYR A 58 -1.07 5.16 -3.10
CA TYR A 58 -1.82 4.00 -3.57
C TYR A 58 -1.10 2.71 -3.16
N ALA A 59 -1.87 1.75 -2.66
CA ALA A 59 -1.39 0.42 -2.33
C ALA A 59 -2.44 -0.64 -2.65
N ASP A 60 -1.98 -1.75 -3.22
CA ASP A 60 -2.82 -2.89 -3.55
C ASP A 60 -3.08 -3.74 -2.29
N VAL A 61 -4.32 -4.18 -2.10
CA VAL A 61 -4.72 -5.04 -0.97
C VAL A 61 -5.36 -6.31 -1.53
N THR A 62 -4.96 -7.47 -1.01
CA THR A 62 -5.56 -8.77 -1.37
C THR A 62 -6.30 -9.33 -0.17
N PHE A 63 -7.64 -9.37 -0.25
CA PHE A 63 -8.47 -10.01 0.76
C PHE A 63 -8.58 -11.51 0.46
N ARG A 64 -8.11 -12.36 1.38
CA ARG A 64 -8.24 -13.81 1.30
C ARG A 64 -9.26 -14.27 2.33
N LYS A 65 -10.29 -15.00 1.89
CA LYS A 65 -11.25 -15.64 2.80
C LYS A 65 -10.62 -16.92 3.35
N CYS A 66 -10.74 -17.14 4.66
CA CYS A 66 -10.36 -18.40 5.32
C CYS A 66 -11.39 -19.49 5.01
#